data_AF-T1B0K2-F1
#
_entry.id   AF-T1B0K2-F1
#
_cell.length_a   1.000
_cell.length_b   1.000
_cell.length_c   1.000
_cell.angle_alpha   90.00
_cell.angle_beta   90.00
_cell.angle_gamma   90.00
#
_symmetry.space_group_name_H-M   'P 1'
#
loop_
_entity.id
_entity.type
_entity.pdbx_description
1 polymer ?
#
loop_
_entity_poly.entity_id
_entity_poly.type
_entity_poly.pdbx_seq_one_letter_code
_entity_poly.pdbx_strand_id
1 'polypeptide(L)'
;MTIDWWTIGLQAINVLILVWLLGRYFWRPVADIIAKRQAAAKELLDAAQARREQADAALAEVAQIRATMAQQRVDLLVKAQAEIDQMHVEHLQLATQQAQAVLDAAQVEIARRQAAAEHIWREHAAQLAVAIAQRLAARLDSAAVREAFLDWLLHDLRALPEVTREALTRAGAANVVSAMLLNASERTHHAELIAAALGTPMLLTFSADPALIAGLEL
;
A
#
# COMPACT_ATOMS: atom_id res chain seq x y z
N MET A 1 56.10 -64.16 112.79
CA MET A 1 55.81 -63.33 111.61
C MET A 1 54.79 -62.29 112.04
N THR A 2 55.25 -61.12 112.43
CA THR A 2 54.39 -60.03 112.91
C THR A 2 53.78 -59.34 111.70
N ILE A 3 52.46 -59.45 111.57
CA ILE A 3 51.73 -58.62 110.62
C ILE A 3 51.65 -57.24 111.27
N ASP A 4 52.48 -56.32 110.79
CA ASP A 4 52.43 -54.93 111.22
C ASP A 4 51.19 -54.26 110.60
N TRP A 5 50.07 -54.32 111.32
CA TRP A 5 48.80 -53.69 110.97
C TRP A 5 48.92 -52.19 110.70
N TRP A 6 49.91 -51.55 111.33
CA TRP A 6 50.27 -50.15 111.10
C TRP A 6 50.81 -49.90 109.69
N THR A 7 51.66 -50.79 109.18
CA THR A 7 52.22 -50.72 107.82
C THR A 7 51.16 -50.98 106.77
N ILE A 8 50.19 -51.87 107.04
CA ILE A 8 49.04 -52.09 106.16
C ILE A 8 48.14 -50.85 106.09
N GLY A 9 47.85 -50.21 107.22
CA GLY A 9 47.06 -48.96 107.26
C GLY A 9 47.74 -47.82 106.51
N LEU A 10 49.04 -47.63 106.71
CA LEU A 10 49.84 -46.63 105.99
C LEU A 10 49.97 -46.94 104.49
N GLN A 11 50.12 -48.22 104.10
CA GLN A 11 50.12 -48.63 102.69
C GLN A 11 48.75 -48.41 102.03
N ALA A 12 47.65 -48.71 102.72
CA ALA A 12 46.30 -48.46 102.21
C ALA A 12 46.05 -46.96 101.99
N ILE A 13 46.48 -46.10 102.94
CA ILE A 13 46.41 -44.64 102.78
C ILE A 13 47.28 -44.19 101.59
N ASN A 14 48.49 -44.73 101.44
CA ASN A 14 49.38 -44.41 100.32
C ASN A 14 48.74 -44.78 98.97
N VAL A 15 48.14 -45.97 98.85
CA VAL A 15 47.40 -46.38 97.65
C VAL A 15 46.16 -45.49 97.43
N LEU A 16 45.43 -45.12 98.49
CA LEU A 16 44.25 -44.24 98.36
C LEU A 16 44.64 -42.84 97.86
N ILE A 17 45.72 -42.27 98.39
CA ILE A 17 46.30 -41.00 97.92
C ILE A 17 46.76 -41.14 96.48
N LEU A 18 47.42 -42.24 96.12
CA LEU A 18 47.88 -42.52 94.77
C LEU A 18 46.72 -42.64 93.78
N VAL A 19 45.66 -43.37 94.13
CA VAL A 19 44.43 -43.52 93.32
C VAL A 19 43.70 -42.19 93.19
N TRP A 20 43.62 -41.40 94.26
CA TRP A 20 43.03 -40.06 94.22
C TRP A 20 43.84 -39.13 93.31
N LEU A 21 45.18 -39.16 93.40
CA LEU A 21 46.08 -38.39 92.56
C LEU A 21 45.95 -38.82 91.08
N LEU A 22 45.97 -40.11 90.79
CA LEU A 22 45.77 -40.65 89.42
C LEU A 22 44.38 -40.31 88.86
N GLY A 23 43.34 -40.41 89.68
CA GLY A 23 41.97 -40.04 89.28
C GLY A 23 41.84 -38.56 88.96
N ARG A 24 42.44 -37.69 89.78
CA ARG A 24 42.33 -36.23 89.65
C ARG A 24 43.28 -35.64 88.60
N TYR A 25 44.53 -36.12 88.54
CA TYR A 25 45.60 -35.56 87.70
C TYR A 25 45.82 -36.29 86.38
N PHE A 26 45.40 -37.55 86.25
CA PHE A 26 45.60 -38.33 85.02
C PHE A 26 44.28 -38.60 84.29
N TRP A 27 43.30 -39.20 84.97
CA TRP A 27 42.05 -39.61 84.34
C TRP A 27 41.17 -38.45 83.88
N ARG A 28 40.99 -37.42 84.72
CA ARG A 28 40.23 -36.22 84.33
C ARG A 28 40.79 -35.51 83.09
N PRO A 29 42.08 -35.13 83.03
CA PRO A 29 42.62 -34.46 81.84
C PRO A 29 42.65 -35.37 80.60
N VAL A 30 42.87 -36.68 80.74
CA VAL A 30 42.80 -37.62 79.61
C VAL A 30 41.37 -37.72 79.07
N ALA A 31 40.36 -37.84 79.95
CA ALA A 31 38.96 -37.85 79.56
C ALA A 31 38.54 -36.54 78.89
N ASP A 32 39.01 -35.39 79.39
CA ASP A 32 38.75 -34.08 78.79
C ASP A 32 39.37 -33.95 77.38
N ILE A 33 40.56 -34.51 77.15
CA ILE A 33 41.21 -34.51 75.82
C ILE A 33 40.43 -35.39 74.84
N ILE A 34 39.97 -36.56 75.28
CA ILE A 34 39.15 -37.47 74.45
C ILE A 34 37.80 -36.80 74.13
N ALA A 35 37.13 -36.22 75.12
CA ALA A 35 35.88 -35.51 74.94
C ALA A 35 36.02 -34.31 73.98
N LYS A 36 37.09 -33.52 74.10
CA LYS A 36 37.40 -32.43 73.16
C LYS A 36 37.65 -32.94 71.75
N ARG A 37 38.38 -34.04 71.58
CA ARG A 37 38.60 -34.67 70.26
C ARG A 37 37.31 -35.18 69.67
N GLN A 38 36.45 -35.82 70.47
CA GLN A 38 35.16 -36.33 70.03
C GLN A 38 34.22 -35.17 69.63
N ALA A 39 34.20 -34.08 70.40
CA ALA A 39 33.45 -32.88 70.07
C ALA A 39 33.94 -32.23 68.77
N ALA A 40 35.26 -32.07 68.59
CA ALA A 40 35.84 -31.52 67.36
C ALA A 40 35.56 -32.41 66.13
N ALA A 41 35.65 -33.73 66.29
CA ALA A 41 35.32 -34.68 65.21
C ALA A 41 33.83 -34.62 64.85
N LYS A 42 32.95 -34.51 65.86
CA LYS A 42 31.51 -34.35 65.63
C LYS A 42 31.20 -33.03 64.93
N GLU A 43 31.80 -31.92 65.38
CA GLU A 43 31.62 -30.61 64.75
C GLU A 43 32.09 -30.60 63.29
N LEU A 44 33.21 -31.26 62.98
CA LEU A 44 33.69 -31.43 61.61
C LEU A 44 32.73 -32.25 60.74
N LEU A 45 32.17 -33.34 61.28
CA LEU A 45 31.19 -34.17 60.58
C LEU A 45 29.88 -33.42 60.35
N ASP A 46 29.36 -32.74 61.38
CA ASP A 46 28.14 -31.94 61.29
C ASP A 46 28.32 -30.78 60.28
N ALA A 47 29.47 -30.10 60.29
CA ALA A 47 29.79 -29.06 59.32
C ALA A 47 29.94 -29.61 57.88
N ALA A 48 30.54 -30.80 57.71
CA ALA A 48 30.64 -31.45 56.41
C ALA A 48 29.26 -31.87 55.88
N GLN A 49 28.39 -32.40 56.75
CA GLN A 49 27.02 -32.77 56.40
C GLN A 49 26.20 -31.53 56.02
N ALA A 50 26.26 -30.46 56.80
CA ALA A 50 25.58 -29.21 56.51
C ALA A 50 26.04 -28.60 55.17
N ARG A 51 27.35 -28.64 54.88
CA ARG A 51 27.88 -28.19 53.57
C ARG A 51 27.39 -29.05 52.41
N ARG A 52 27.26 -30.37 52.63
CA ARG A 52 26.74 -31.28 51.61
C ARG A 52 25.27 -31.01 51.32
N GLU A 53 24.46 -30.84 52.35
CA GLU A 53 23.04 -30.49 52.21
C GLU A 53 22.86 -29.13 51.51
N GLN A 54 23.68 -28.13 51.82
CA GLN A 54 23.69 -26.85 51.12
C GLN A 54 24.08 -27.00 49.63
N ALA A 55 25.08 -27.83 49.33
CA ALA A 55 25.49 -28.08 47.96
C ALA A 55 24.40 -28.82 47.17
N ASP A 56 23.77 -29.83 47.76
CA ASP A 56 22.67 -30.59 47.15
C ASP A 56 21.45 -29.69 46.90
N ALA A 57 21.12 -28.79 47.85
CA ALA A 57 20.06 -27.80 47.68
C ALA A 57 20.37 -26.81 46.55
N ALA A 58 21.60 -26.29 46.48
CA ALA A 58 22.02 -25.39 45.40
C ALA A 58 21.99 -26.09 44.03
N LEU A 59 22.38 -27.38 43.95
CA LEU A 59 22.28 -28.16 42.72
C LEU A 59 20.81 -28.36 42.29
N ALA A 60 19.91 -28.63 43.23
CA ALA A 60 18.49 -28.76 42.95
C ALA A 60 17.89 -27.44 42.44
N GLU A 61 18.25 -26.31 43.05
CA GLU A 61 17.83 -24.98 42.61
C GLU A 61 18.33 -24.67 41.19
N VAL A 62 19.61 -24.92 40.91
CA VAL A 62 20.19 -24.73 39.57
C VAL A 62 19.49 -25.61 38.54
N ALA A 63 19.17 -26.86 38.88
CA ALA A 63 18.44 -27.76 37.99
C ALA A 63 17.02 -27.22 37.69
N GLN A 64 16.32 -26.72 38.71
CA GLN A 64 14.99 -26.12 38.54
C GLN A 64 15.04 -24.85 37.69
N ILE A 65 15.99 -23.95 37.95
CA ILE A 65 16.18 -22.73 37.15
C ILE A 65 16.47 -23.09 35.69
N ARG A 66 17.33 -24.07 35.44
CA ARG A 66 17.64 -24.53 34.07
C ARG A 66 16.40 -25.08 33.37
N ALA A 67 15.57 -25.86 34.06
CA ALA A 67 14.33 -26.38 33.50
C ALA A 67 13.35 -25.25 33.14
N THR A 68 13.16 -24.29 34.04
CA THR A 68 12.30 -23.12 33.80
C THR A 68 12.81 -22.27 32.63
N MET A 69 14.13 -22.01 32.56
CA MET A 69 14.74 -21.28 31.45
C MET A 69 14.59 -22.00 30.13
N ALA A 70 14.73 -23.34 30.12
CA ALA A 70 14.51 -24.13 28.91
C ALA A 70 13.05 -24.03 28.43
N GLN A 71 12.09 -24.11 29.34
CA GLN A 71 10.67 -23.95 29.00
C GLN A 71 10.37 -22.54 28.48
N GLN A 72 10.83 -21.49 29.18
CA GLN A 72 10.66 -20.10 28.76
C GLN A 72 11.27 -19.84 27.38
N ARG A 73 12.43 -20.44 27.09
CA ARG A 73 13.06 -20.33 25.75
C ARG A 73 12.17 -20.94 24.67
N VAL A 74 11.61 -22.12 24.91
CA VAL A 74 10.69 -22.77 23.96
C VAL A 74 9.45 -21.90 23.74
N ASP A 75 8.83 -21.42 24.82
CA ASP A 75 7.64 -20.58 24.73
C ASP A 75 7.90 -19.26 23.99
N LEU A 76 9.06 -18.63 24.22
CA LEU A 76 9.48 -17.43 23.50
C LEU A 76 9.71 -17.71 22.00
N LEU A 77 10.32 -18.83 21.65
CA LEU A 77 10.53 -19.20 20.25
C LEU A 77 9.20 -19.49 19.54
N VAL A 78 8.25 -20.15 20.20
CA VAL A 78 6.91 -20.41 19.65
C VAL A 78 6.16 -19.10 19.42
N LYS A 79 6.20 -18.17 20.39
CA LYS A 79 5.58 -16.85 20.25
C LYS A 79 6.22 -16.03 19.13
N ALA A 80 7.54 -15.98 19.08
CA ALA A 80 8.26 -15.28 18.02
C ALA A 80 7.93 -15.85 16.63
N GLN A 81 7.83 -17.18 16.50
CA GLN A 81 7.44 -17.80 15.24
C GLN A 81 6.00 -17.44 14.85
N ALA A 82 5.06 -17.48 15.79
CA ALA A 82 3.67 -17.08 15.54
C ALA A 82 3.55 -15.61 15.13
N GLU A 83 4.31 -14.71 15.76
CA GLU A 83 4.37 -13.29 15.39
C GLU A 83 4.95 -13.10 13.97
N ILE A 84 6.04 -13.82 13.65
CA ILE A 84 6.62 -13.79 12.30
C ILE A 84 5.62 -14.29 11.25
N ASP A 85 4.93 -15.39 11.52
CA ASP A 85 3.94 -15.95 10.59
C ASP A 85 2.77 -14.98 10.38
N GLN A 86 2.29 -14.35 11.45
CA GLN A 86 1.24 -13.32 11.38
C GLN A 86 1.72 -12.10 10.56
N MET A 87 2.90 -11.57 10.87
CA MET A 87 3.48 -10.45 10.13
C MET A 87 3.66 -10.82 8.65
N HIS A 88 4.08 -12.04 8.35
CA HIS A 88 4.25 -12.50 6.97
C HIS A 88 2.93 -12.49 6.21
N VAL A 89 1.85 -12.99 6.81
CA VAL A 89 0.51 -12.95 6.21
C VAL A 89 0.03 -11.51 6.01
N GLU A 90 0.19 -10.65 7.01
CA GLU A 90 -0.21 -9.23 6.92
C GLU A 90 0.57 -8.49 5.83
N HIS A 91 1.88 -8.67 5.76
CA HIS A 91 2.71 -8.07 4.72
C HIS A 91 2.36 -8.59 3.33
N LEU A 92 2.09 -9.88 3.18
CA LEU A 92 1.70 -10.47 1.90
C LEU A 92 0.33 -9.93 1.44
N GLN A 93 -0.63 -9.80 2.36
CA GLN A 93 -1.93 -9.21 2.08
C GLN A 93 -1.80 -7.75 1.65
N LEU A 94 -1.01 -6.96 2.38
CA LEU A 94 -0.76 -5.55 2.04
C LEU A 94 -0.09 -5.42 0.67
N ALA A 95 0.95 -6.22 0.40
CA ALA A 95 1.63 -6.22 -0.90
C ALA A 95 0.68 -6.59 -2.04
N THR A 96 -0.19 -7.58 -1.83
CA THR A 96 -1.20 -8.00 -2.82
C THR A 96 -2.22 -6.88 -3.08
N GLN A 97 -2.71 -6.22 -2.03
CA GLN A 97 -3.63 -5.09 -2.16
C GLN A 97 -2.99 -3.90 -2.90
N GLN A 98 -1.73 -3.57 -2.58
CA GLN A 98 -0.99 -2.53 -3.27
C GLN A 98 -0.76 -2.86 -4.74
N ALA A 99 -0.38 -4.11 -5.05
CA ALA A 99 -0.20 -4.57 -6.42
C ALA A 99 -1.52 -4.46 -7.22
N GLN A 100 -2.64 -4.89 -6.62
CA GLN A 100 -3.96 -4.77 -7.25
C GLN A 100 -4.34 -3.32 -7.50
N ALA A 101 -4.13 -2.43 -6.52
CA ALA A 101 -4.42 -1.01 -6.67
C ALA A 101 -3.62 -0.36 -7.81
N VAL A 102 -2.35 -0.75 -7.97
CA VAL A 102 -1.50 -0.29 -9.08
C VAL A 102 -2.02 -0.81 -10.43
N LEU A 103 -2.43 -2.08 -10.50
CA LEU A 103 -3.00 -2.65 -11.73
C LEU A 103 -4.31 -1.98 -12.12
N ASP A 104 -5.22 -1.77 -11.17
CA ASP A 104 -6.49 -1.10 -11.40
C ASP A 104 -6.28 0.35 -11.88
N ALA A 105 -5.38 1.09 -11.23
CA ALA A 105 -5.02 2.44 -11.64
C ALA A 105 -4.39 2.47 -13.05
N ALA A 106 -3.53 1.50 -13.37
CA ALA A 106 -2.93 1.37 -14.69
C ALA A 106 -3.98 1.08 -15.78
N GLN A 107 -4.97 0.22 -15.50
CA GLN A 107 -6.05 -0.09 -16.44
C GLN A 107 -6.91 1.14 -16.75
N VAL A 108 -7.27 1.91 -15.71
CA VAL A 108 -8.03 3.16 -15.88
C VAL A 108 -7.24 4.17 -16.71
N GLU A 109 -5.95 4.33 -16.45
CA GLU A 109 -5.10 5.26 -17.19
C GLU A 109 -4.89 4.82 -18.65
N ILE A 110 -4.74 3.51 -18.91
CA ILE A 110 -4.67 2.97 -20.27
C ILE A 110 -5.97 3.27 -21.03
N ALA A 111 -7.13 2.99 -20.44
CA ALA A 111 -8.42 3.27 -21.06
C ALA A 111 -8.60 4.76 -21.37
N ARG A 112 -8.21 5.64 -20.42
CA ARG A 112 -8.22 7.09 -20.62
C ARG A 112 -7.33 7.53 -21.78
N ARG A 113 -6.12 6.99 -21.88
CA ARG A 113 -5.18 7.29 -22.97
C ARG A 113 -5.68 6.79 -24.32
N GLN A 114 -6.29 5.61 -24.36
CA GLN A 114 -6.90 5.07 -25.58
C GLN A 114 -8.04 5.97 -26.06
N ALA A 115 -8.97 6.34 -25.19
CA ALA A 115 -10.07 7.24 -25.53
C ALA A 115 -9.57 8.61 -26.02
N ALA A 116 -8.54 9.18 -25.37
CA ALA A 116 -7.93 10.43 -25.80
C ALA A 116 -7.25 10.30 -27.18
N ALA A 117 -6.52 9.20 -27.41
CA ALA A 117 -5.90 8.94 -28.70
C ALA A 117 -6.95 8.78 -29.80
N GLU A 118 -8.03 8.01 -29.56
CA GLU A 118 -9.13 7.85 -30.50
C GLU A 118 -9.82 9.19 -30.83
N HIS A 119 -9.95 10.09 -29.86
CA HIS A 119 -10.48 11.43 -30.09
C HIS A 119 -9.58 12.22 -31.05
N ILE A 120 -8.28 12.27 -30.77
CA ILE A 120 -7.29 12.96 -31.61
C ILE A 120 -7.29 12.38 -33.03
N TRP A 121 -7.33 11.06 -33.17
CA TRP A 121 -7.38 10.39 -34.48
C TRP A 121 -8.67 10.72 -35.24
N ARG A 122 -9.82 10.78 -34.55
CA ARG A 122 -11.09 11.20 -35.17
C ARG A 122 -11.04 12.65 -35.63
N GLU A 123 -10.47 13.55 -34.84
CA GLU A 123 -10.28 14.95 -35.25
C GLU A 123 -9.37 15.08 -36.46
N HIS A 124 -8.21 14.41 -36.45
CA HIS A 124 -7.30 14.40 -37.60
C HIS A 124 -7.95 13.78 -38.85
N ALA A 125 -8.71 12.69 -38.69
CA ALA A 125 -9.42 12.07 -39.81
C ALA A 125 -10.51 12.99 -40.37
N ALA A 126 -11.27 13.69 -39.51
CA ALA A 126 -12.27 14.66 -39.93
C ALA A 126 -11.61 15.85 -40.67
N GLN A 127 -10.52 16.39 -40.14
CA GLN A 127 -9.76 17.45 -40.80
C GLN A 127 -9.23 17.02 -42.16
N LEU A 128 -8.69 15.79 -42.26
CA LEU A 128 -8.22 15.25 -43.53
C LEU A 128 -9.37 15.04 -44.52
N ALA A 129 -10.51 14.53 -44.07
CA ALA A 129 -11.69 14.33 -44.90
C ALA A 129 -12.21 15.67 -45.45
N VAL A 130 -12.29 16.71 -44.61
CA VAL A 130 -12.64 18.07 -45.02
C VAL A 130 -11.62 18.62 -46.02
N ALA A 131 -10.32 18.46 -45.77
CA ALA A 131 -9.28 18.91 -46.69
C ALA A 131 -9.36 18.20 -48.07
N ILE A 132 -9.66 16.90 -48.09
CA ILE A 132 -9.91 16.14 -49.32
C ILE A 132 -11.15 16.66 -50.03
N ALA A 133 -12.25 16.88 -49.30
CA ALA A 133 -13.50 17.40 -49.85
C ALA A 133 -13.31 18.79 -50.46
N GLN A 134 -12.62 19.71 -49.76
CA GLN A 134 -12.27 21.03 -50.28
C GLN A 134 -11.41 20.93 -51.54
N ARG A 135 -10.40 20.07 -51.56
CA ARG A 135 -9.54 19.88 -52.75
C ARG A 135 -10.31 19.29 -53.93
N LEU A 136 -11.26 18.38 -53.67
CA LEU A 136 -12.12 17.81 -54.70
C LEU A 136 -13.10 18.87 -55.24
N ALA A 137 -13.76 19.61 -54.36
CA ALA A 137 -14.65 20.71 -54.70
C ALA A 137 -13.94 21.77 -55.56
N ALA A 138 -12.74 22.19 -55.17
CA ALA A 138 -11.94 23.14 -55.94
C ALA A 138 -11.57 22.62 -57.35
N ARG A 139 -11.45 21.30 -57.53
CA ARG A 139 -11.23 20.69 -58.86
C ARG A 139 -12.49 20.59 -59.70
N LEU A 140 -13.66 20.66 -59.08
CA LEU A 140 -14.98 20.55 -59.71
C LEU A 140 -15.60 21.92 -60.02
N ASP A 141 -14.80 23.00 -60.07
CA ASP A 141 -15.24 24.37 -60.38
C ASP A 141 -15.55 24.59 -61.87
N SER A 142 -16.50 23.80 -62.38
CA SER A 142 -17.07 24.01 -63.71
C SER A 142 -18.37 24.80 -63.60
N ALA A 143 -18.73 25.54 -64.66
CA ALA A 143 -20.01 26.26 -64.71
C ALA A 143 -21.20 25.32 -64.44
N ALA A 144 -21.18 24.09 -64.96
CA ALA A 144 -22.24 23.11 -64.75
C ALA A 144 -22.43 22.72 -63.26
N VAL A 145 -21.35 22.65 -62.49
CA VAL A 145 -21.40 22.34 -61.05
C VAL A 145 -21.92 23.54 -60.26
N ARG A 146 -21.51 24.76 -60.64
CA ARG A 146 -22.00 25.99 -60.00
C ARG A 146 -23.50 26.20 -60.20
N GLU A 147 -24.00 25.97 -61.40
CA GLU A 147 -25.45 25.99 -61.68
C GLU A 147 -26.19 24.90 -60.90
N ALA A 148 -25.64 23.69 -60.77
CA ALA A 148 -26.26 22.64 -59.97
C ALA A 148 -26.41 23.00 -58.48
N PHE A 149 -25.41 23.67 -57.88
CA PHE A 149 -25.51 24.16 -56.50
C PHE A 149 -26.56 25.26 -56.36
N LEU A 150 -26.68 26.15 -57.34
CA LEU A 150 -27.72 27.17 -57.37
C LEU A 150 -29.11 26.52 -57.47
N ASP A 151 -29.29 25.55 -58.36
CA ASP A 151 -30.54 24.81 -58.51
C ASP A 151 -30.97 24.12 -57.21
N TRP A 152 -30.02 23.55 -56.46
CA TRP A 152 -30.28 22.97 -55.13
C TRP A 152 -30.74 24.02 -54.12
N LEU A 153 -30.06 25.17 -54.03
CA LEU A 153 -30.47 26.26 -53.16
C LEU A 153 -31.88 26.75 -53.54
N LEU A 154 -32.17 26.93 -54.83
CA LEU A 154 -33.49 27.37 -55.28
C LEU A 154 -34.58 26.32 -55.00
N HIS A 155 -34.25 25.03 -55.09
CA HIS A 155 -35.16 23.96 -54.71
C HIS A 155 -35.50 24.04 -53.21
N ASP A 156 -34.49 24.16 -52.36
CA ASP A 156 -34.66 24.22 -50.90
C ASP A 156 -35.44 25.47 -50.48
N LEU A 157 -35.14 26.64 -51.07
CA LEU A 157 -35.88 27.88 -50.82
C LEU A 157 -37.37 27.76 -51.18
N ARG A 158 -37.71 27.04 -52.25
CA ARG A 158 -39.11 26.77 -52.63
C ARG A 158 -39.76 25.74 -51.71
N ALA A 159 -38.99 24.80 -51.19
CA ALA A 159 -39.46 23.78 -50.24
C ALA A 159 -39.63 24.31 -48.80
N LEU A 160 -39.12 25.51 -48.50
CA LEU A 160 -39.28 26.12 -47.17
C LEU A 160 -40.77 26.27 -46.77
N PRO A 161 -41.11 26.04 -45.50
CA PRO A 161 -42.44 26.32 -44.96
C PRO A 161 -42.84 27.79 -45.15
N GLU A 162 -44.12 28.05 -45.44
CA GLU A 162 -44.64 29.42 -45.69
C GLU A 162 -44.28 30.40 -44.56
N VAL A 163 -44.35 29.96 -43.30
CA VAL A 163 -44.00 30.78 -42.13
C VAL A 163 -42.54 31.25 -42.17
N THR A 164 -41.62 30.37 -42.59
CA THR A 164 -40.19 30.69 -42.71
C THR A 164 -39.93 31.60 -43.91
N ARG A 165 -40.61 31.35 -45.03
CA ARG A 165 -40.51 32.19 -46.23
C ARG A 165 -41.00 33.61 -45.95
N GLU A 166 -42.14 33.77 -45.29
CA GLU A 166 -42.66 35.07 -44.87
C GLU A 166 -41.74 35.81 -43.88
N ALA A 167 -41.09 35.07 -42.98
CA ALA A 167 -40.14 35.66 -42.03
C ALA A 167 -38.90 36.21 -42.76
N LEU A 168 -38.35 35.46 -43.72
CA LEU A 168 -37.22 35.88 -44.56
C LEU A 168 -37.58 37.10 -45.41
N THR A 169 -38.74 37.11 -46.06
CA THR A 169 -39.16 38.23 -46.92
C THR A 169 -39.49 39.49 -46.10
N ARG A 170 -40.00 39.34 -44.87
CA ARG A 170 -40.23 40.46 -43.94
C ARG A 170 -38.95 41.11 -43.45
N ALA A 171 -37.85 40.36 -43.32
CA ALA A 171 -36.54 40.91 -42.97
C ALA A 171 -36.02 41.88 -44.06
N GLY A 172 -36.45 41.68 -45.32
CA GLY A 172 -36.21 42.59 -46.44
C GLY A 172 -34.77 42.60 -46.97
N ALA A 173 -33.84 41.93 -46.28
CA ALA A 173 -32.46 41.73 -46.71
C ALA A 173 -31.93 40.36 -46.28
N ALA A 174 -31.11 39.75 -47.13
CA ALA A 174 -30.36 38.53 -46.78
C ALA A 174 -28.96 38.56 -47.41
N ASN A 175 -28.05 37.76 -46.83
CA ASN A 175 -26.69 37.66 -47.29
C ASN A 175 -26.43 36.27 -47.89
N VAL A 176 -26.19 36.22 -49.19
CA VAL A 176 -25.81 35.00 -49.87
C VAL A 176 -24.31 34.79 -49.67
N VAL A 177 -23.97 33.73 -48.96
CA VAL A 177 -22.58 33.30 -48.77
C VAL A 177 -22.25 32.28 -49.84
N SER A 178 -21.16 32.51 -50.57
CA SER A 178 -20.66 31.59 -51.59
C SER A 178 -19.27 31.11 -51.21
N ALA A 179 -18.94 29.88 -51.60
CA ALA A 179 -17.59 29.32 -51.43
C ALA A 179 -16.55 30.07 -52.29
N MET A 180 -17.00 30.82 -53.31
CA MET A 180 -16.14 31.55 -54.22
C MET A 180 -16.67 32.96 -54.52
N LEU A 181 -15.75 33.83 -54.95
CA LEU A 181 -16.06 35.22 -55.25
C LEU A 181 -16.83 35.32 -56.58
N LEU A 182 -18.14 35.55 -56.48
CA LEU A 182 -19.01 35.71 -57.64
C LEU A 182 -18.71 37.02 -58.37
N ASN A 183 -18.69 36.98 -59.70
CA ASN A 183 -18.54 38.17 -60.53
C ASN A 183 -19.86 38.99 -60.60
N ALA A 184 -19.81 40.21 -61.12
CA ALA A 184 -20.98 41.10 -61.14
C ALA A 184 -22.17 40.56 -61.96
N SER A 185 -21.90 39.79 -63.02
CA SER A 185 -22.94 39.18 -63.85
C SER A 185 -23.61 38.01 -63.12
N GLU A 186 -22.82 37.15 -62.46
CA GLU A 186 -23.30 36.02 -61.67
C GLU A 186 -24.14 36.50 -60.48
N ARG A 187 -23.71 37.55 -59.77
CA ARG A 187 -24.47 38.13 -58.65
C ARG A 187 -25.85 38.62 -59.09
N THR A 188 -25.92 39.32 -60.22
CA THR A 188 -27.19 39.80 -60.77
C THR A 188 -28.09 38.63 -61.14
N HIS A 189 -27.55 37.64 -61.84
CA HIS A 189 -28.30 36.46 -62.26
C HIS A 189 -28.84 35.64 -61.06
N HIS A 190 -28.00 35.39 -60.05
CA HIS A 190 -28.41 34.66 -58.85
C HIS A 190 -29.43 35.44 -58.04
N ALA A 191 -29.29 36.77 -57.94
CA ALA A 191 -30.26 37.61 -57.23
C ALA A 191 -31.65 37.55 -57.87
N GLU A 192 -31.73 37.57 -59.20
CA GLU A 192 -32.98 37.43 -59.94
C GLU A 192 -33.65 36.07 -59.68
N LEU A 193 -32.88 34.98 -59.74
CA LEU A 193 -33.40 33.63 -59.53
C LEU A 193 -33.85 33.39 -58.09
N ILE A 194 -33.11 33.88 -57.11
CA ILE A 194 -33.46 33.79 -55.69
C ILE A 194 -34.72 34.62 -55.38
N ALA A 195 -34.81 35.84 -55.90
CA ALA A 195 -36.01 36.67 -55.75
C ALA A 195 -37.25 36.01 -56.39
N ALA A 196 -37.08 35.38 -57.55
CA ALA A 196 -38.14 34.62 -58.20
C ALA A 196 -38.55 33.37 -57.39
N ALA A 197 -37.61 32.67 -56.75
CA ALA A 197 -37.91 31.53 -55.89
C ALA A 197 -38.64 31.93 -54.59
N LEU A 198 -38.35 33.11 -54.04
CA LEU A 198 -39.01 33.63 -52.83
C LEU A 198 -40.34 34.36 -53.13
N GLY A 199 -40.60 34.74 -54.39
CA GLY A 199 -41.83 35.40 -54.83
C GLY A 199 -41.92 36.90 -54.52
N THR A 200 -40.88 37.49 -53.90
CA THR A 200 -40.81 38.93 -53.57
C THR A 200 -39.40 39.49 -53.76
N PRO A 201 -39.26 40.76 -54.20
CA PRO A 201 -37.97 41.40 -54.31
C PRO A 201 -37.35 41.65 -52.92
N MET A 202 -36.09 41.28 -52.75
CA MET A 202 -35.34 41.39 -51.49
C MET A 202 -33.95 41.95 -51.74
N LEU A 203 -33.39 42.69 -50.78
CA LEU A 203 -32.02 43.19 -50.87
C LEU A 203 -31.03 42.06 -50.59
N LEU A 204 -30.34 41.58 -51.62
CA LEU A 204 -29.34 40.51 -51.49
C LEU A 204 -27.93 41.09 -51.48
N THR A 205 -27.19 40.83 -50.41
CA THR A 205 -25.73 41.03 -50.37
C THR A 205 -25.03 39.72 -50.68
N PHE A 206 -23.82 39.79 -51.23
CA PHE A 206 -23.01 38.62 -51.55
C PHE A 206 -21.66 38.70 -50.85
N SER A 207 -21.32 37.67 -50.08
CA SER A 207 -20.02 37.51 -49.45
C SER A 207 -19.40 36.17 -49.83
N ALA A 208 -18.07 36.11 -49.85
CA ALA A 208 -17.35 34.85 -50.01
C ALA A 208 -16.83 34.37 -48.66
N ASP A 209 -17.14 33.13 -48.29
CA ASP A 209 -16.57 32.47 -47.11
C ASP A 209 -15.76 31.23 -47.53
N PRO A 210 -14.43 31.24 -47.39
CA PRO A 210 -13.57 30.08 -47.66
C PRO A 210 -13.85 28.87 -46.74
N ALA A 211 -14.58 29.04 -45.63
CA ALA A 211 -15.02 27.93 -44.79
C ALA A 211 -16.12 27.08 -45.46
N LEU A 212 -16.88 27.65 -46.40
CA LEU A 212 -17.87 26.92 -47.19
C LEU A 212 -17.13 26.06 -48.24
N ILE A 213 -17.28 24.73 -48.16
CA ILE A 213 -16.53 23.79 -49.01
C ILE A 213 -16.90 23.96 -50.49
N ALA A 214 -18.19 24.16 -50.80
CA ALA A 214 -18.73 24.42 -52.14
C ALA A 214 -20.16 24.96 -52.04
N GLY A 215 -20.64 25.62 -53.11
CA GLY A 215 -22.05 26.02 -53.25
C GLY A 215 -22.37 27.40 -52.68
N LEU A 216 -23.65 27.60 -52.37
CA LEU A 216 -24.23 28.85 -51.88
C LEU A 216 -25.19 28.58 -50.71
N GLU A 217 -25.19 29.47 -49.72
CA GLU A 217 -26.14 29.46 -48.60
C GLU A 217 -26.67 30.88 -48.34
N LEU A 218 -27.80 30.98 -47.64
CA LEU A 218 -28.54 32.23 -47.39
C LEU A 218 -28.90 32.39 -45.91
#